data_AF-A0A1C6FQ64-F1
#
_entry.id   AF-A0A1C6FQ64-F1
#
_cell.length_a   1.000
_cell.length_b   1.000
_cell.length_c   1.000
_cell.angle_alpha   90.00
_cell.angle_beta   90.00
_cell.angle_gamma   90.00
#
_symmetry.space_group_name_H-M   'P 1'
#
loop_
_entity.id
_entity.type
_entity.pdbx_description
1 polymer ?
#
loop_
_entity_poly.entity_id
_entity_poly.type
_entity_poly.pdbx_seq_one_letter_code
_entity_poly.pdbx_strand_id
1 'polypeptide(L)'
;MKQKHSNRLCSVIVSIIVILLVLIAVSLFWVNSRLCFVDYTPYSYSESGDAIKNPYVGLYSIRGYLLAEDATFSLPETNAAIDSNSSSFELSLLEINLKNYGNCDLSDNALSQIDSILSAWTKTGSQLILRFLYDWDGQNLESEPNELSQILIHMEQVGPIVNKYASSVYIMQGIFVGNWGEMNNTTHMGNGEMETLIQKLDDVIDPSIFLSVRTPAQWRTIVGEYHGTKVPRCPQPNLLASRLGLYNDGMLGSANDTGTYGDKAAADLDTNYNDAWTREDELAFQNNLCRYVPNGGEVIIDNVYNDFDNAVKDLSQMHVSYLNSEYDSTVLNKWKETIVNGTDNVWNGMSGYDYIERHLGYRYVLDSSSLKFHPLFDNTGMLTVTIRNVGFSNCYRPLEASVYVVSDLTGDCVAKVPIDTDPRLWNSGESSSFTVPIDVRSLNNRENNTYTLYLKCSDTTLNRTILFANTQSLTEYGYELGSIEI
;
A
#
# COMPACT_ATOMS: atom_id res chain seq x y z
N MET A 1 54.49 29.92 -66.73
CA MET A 1 53.23 29.32 -66.22
C MET A 1 53.42 28.21 -65.17
N LYS A 2 54.40 27.30 -65.30
CA LYS A 2 54.62 26.19 -64.33
C LYS A 2 54.89 26.62 -62.87
N GLN A 3 55.66 27.67 -62.64
CA GLN A 3 56.03 28.14 -61.28
C GLN A 3 54.85 28.77 -60.51
N LYS A 4 53.97 29.50 -61.22
CA LYS A 4 52.75 30.10 -60.63
C LYS A 4 51.72 29.02 -60.24
N HIS A 5 51.70 27.90 -60.97
CA HIS A 5 50.85 26.75 -60.67
C HIS A 5 51.37 25.94 -59.48
N SER A 6 52.69 25.80 -59.35
CA SER A 6 53.36 25.14 -58.20
C SER A 6 53.17 25.92 -56.90
N ASN A 7 53.31 27.25 -56.91
CA ASN A 7 53.07 28.08 -55.72
C ASN A 7 51.60 28.07 -55.27
N ARG A 8 50.65 28.03 -56.22
CA ARG A 8 49.21 27.87 -55.90
C ARG A 8 48.91 26.50 -55.30
N LEU A 9 49.49 25.43 -55.86
CA LEU A 9 49.33 24.06 -55.32
C LEU A 9 49.91 23.95 -53.91
N CYS A 10 51.10 24.51 -53.67
CA CYS A 10 51.75 24.52 -52.35
C CYS A 10 50.92 25.31 -51.32
N SER A 11 50.39 26.48 -51.70
CA SER A 11 49.49 27.27 -50.85
C SER A 11 48.19 26.54 -50.50
N VAL A 12 47.62 25.76 -51.43
CA VAL A 12 46.42 24.95 -51.19
C VAL A 12 46.73 23.80 -50.23
N ILE A 13 47.86 23.09 -50.42
CA ILE A 13 48.29 22.01 -49.52
C ILE A 13 48.53 22.54 -48.10
N VAL A 14 49.23 23.66 -47.95
CA VAL A 14 49.45 24.30 -46.63
C VAL A 14 48.12 24.70 -45.98
N SER A 15 47.18 25.25 -46.75
CA SER A 15 45.85 25.63 -46.23
C SER A 15 45.06 24.41 -45.75
N ILE A 16 45.10 23.29 -46.49
CA ILE A 16 44.46 22.03 -46.09
C ILE A 16 45.07 21.49 -44.80
N ILE A 17 46.41 21.52 -44.66
CA ILE A 17 47.10 21.07 -43.44
C ILE A 17 46.70 21.93 -42.24
N VAL A 18 46.66 23.27 -42.39
CA VAL A 18 46.25 24.18 -41.30
C VAL A 18 44.81 23.92 -40.88
N ILE A 19 43.89 23.75 -41.84
CA ILE A 19 42.49 23.41 -41.54
C ILE A 19 42.41 22.08 -40.79
N LEU A 20 43.16 21.06 -41.22
CA LEU A 20 43.17 19.75 -40.57
C LEU A 20 43.73 19.83 -39.14
N LEU A 21 44.77 20.61 -38.89
CA LEU A 21 45.31 20.84 -37.55
C LEU A 21 44.31 21.56 -36.64
N VAL A 22 43.59 22.56 -37.16
CA VAL A 22 42.53 23.24 -36.41
C VAL A 22 41.39 22.27 -36.09
N LEU A 23 40.95 21.45 -37.04
CA LEU A 23 39.91 20.44 -36.81
C LEU A 23 40.34 19.41 -35.76
N ILE A 24 41.60 18.96 -35.79
CA ILE A 24 42.15 18.07 -34.77
C ILE A 24 42.19 18.77 -33.41
N ALA A 25 42.67 20.01 -33.33
CA ALA A 25 42.73 20.76 -32.08
C ALA A 25 41.33 21.00 -31.48
N VAL A 26 40.34 21.35 -32.30
CA VAL A 26 38.95 21.51 -31.89
C VAL A 26 38.37 20.17 -31.44
N SER A 27 38.63 19.08 -32.16
CA SER A 27 38.18 17.74 -31.77
C SER A 27 38.80 17.29 -30.45
N LEU A 28 40.11 17.46 -30.26
CA LEU A 28 40.79 17.15 -29.00
C LEU A 28 40.31 18.02 -27.84
N PHE A 29 40.11 19.32 -28.08
CA PHE A 29 39.53 20.21 -27.08
C PHE A 29 38.11 19.78 -26.70
N TRP A 30 37.28 19.46 -27.70
CA TRP A 30 35.93 18.99 -27.48
C TRP A 30 35.91 17.67 -26.69
N VAL A 31 36.70 16.67 -27.11
CA VAL A 31 36.86 15.40 -26.40
C VAL A 31 37.32 15.63 -24.97
N ASN A 32 38.38 16.41 -24.76
CA ASN A 32 38.92 16.68 -23.42
C ASN A 32 37.94 17.46 -22.53
N SER A 33 37.13 18.36 -23.11
CA SER A 33 36.09 19.09 -22.38
C SER A 33 34.86 18.23 -22.05
N ARG A 34 34.69 17.10 -22.74
CA ARG A 34 33.52 16.21 -22.60
C ARG A 34 33.86 14.91 -21.91
N LEU A 35 35.12 14.48 -21.86
CA LEU A 35 35.52 13.24 -21.22
C LEU A 35 35.26 13.32 -19.71
N CYS A 36 34.41 12.43 -19.21
CA CYS A 36 34.04 12.32 -17.81
C CYS A 36 33.97 10.82 -17.50
N PHE A 37 34.83 10.31 -16.63
CA PHE A 37 34.71 8.92 -16.20
C PHE A 37 33.74 8.87 -15.04
N VAL A 38 33.06 7.74 -14.87
CA VAL A 38 32.11 7.55 -13.79
C VAL A 38 32.19 6.12 -13.37
N ASP A 39 32.58 5.90 -12.12
CA ASP A 39 32.54 4.60 -11.49
C ASP A 39 31.37 4.57 -10.51
N TYR A 40 30.55 3.53 -10.62
CA TYR A 40 29.42 3.31 -9.72
C TYR A 40 29.62 2.04 -8.92
N THR A 41 29.57 2.17 -7.60
CA THR A 41 29.64 1.05 -6.67
C THR A 41 28.28 0.88 -6.00
N PRO A 42 27.50 -0.18 -6.31
CA PRO A 42 26.23 -0.41 -5.65
C PRO A 42 26.42 -0.78 -4.18
N TYR A 43 25.44 -0.43 -3.34
CA TYR A 43 25.41 -0.90 -1.95
C TYR A 43 25.20 -2.42 -1.88
N SER A 44 25.61 -3.04 -0.76
CA SER A 44 25.37 -4.47 -0.53
C SER A 44 23.99 -4.71 0.09
N TYR A 45 23.03 -5.13 -0.72
CA TYR A 45 21.65 -5.32 -0.29
C TYR A 45 21.43 -6.65 0.42
N SER A 46 20.71 -6.63 1.53
CA SER A 46 20.23 -7.84 2.19
C SER A 46 18.88 -7.55 2.85
N GLU A 47 17.98 -8.54 2.77
CA GLU A 47 16.68 -8.50 3.43
C GLU A 47 16.85 -8.58 4.96
N SER A 48 16.14 -7.73 5.69
CA SER A 48 16.02 -7.83 7.14
C SER A 48 14.79 -8.64 7.50
N GLY A 49 14.92 -9.49 8.52
CA GLY A 49 13.80 -10.18 9.13
C GLY A 49 13.01 -9.27 10.06
N ASP A 50 13.48 -8.08 10.43
CA ASP A 50 12.91 -7.25 11.48
C ASP A 50 11.47 -6.79 11.21
N ALA A 51 10.71 -6.57 12.27
CA ALA A 51 9.40 -5.93 12.18
C ALA A 51 9.56 -4.49 11.66
N ILE A 52 8.74 -4.11 10.69
CA ILE A 52 8.68 -2.74 10.17
C ILE A 52 7.30 -2.17 10.41
N LYS A 53 7.27 -0.92 10.85
CA LYS A 53 6.05 -0.19 11.16
C LYS A 53 5.74 0.75 10.01
N ASN A 54 4.99 0.25 9.03
CA ASN A 54 4.53 1.00 7.87
C ASN A 54 3.01 1.26 7.98
N PRO A 55 2.50 2.38 7.44
CA PRO A 55 1.09 2.70 7.53
C PRO A 55 0.22 1.78 6.66
N TYR A 56 -1.06 1.70 7.02
CA TYR A 56 -2.14 1.00 6.29
C TYR A 56 -2.04 -0.54 6.25
N VAL A 57 -1.15 -1.13 7.04
CA VAL A 57 -0.89 -2.57 7.03
C VAL A 57 -0.64 -3.11 8.43
N GLY A 58 -0.68 -4.44 8.54
CA GLY A 58 -0.31 -5.14 9.77
C GLY A 58 -1.51 -5.50 10.64
N LEU A 59 -1.23 -5.77 11.91
CA LEU A 59 -2.25 -6.18 12.84
C LEU A 59 -3.10 -5.00 13.33
N TYR A 60 -4.36 -5.25 13.67
CA TYR A 60 -5.26 -4.28 14.30
C TYR A 60 -5.95 -4.85 15.53
N SER A 61 -6.39 -3.97 16.42
CA SER A 61 -7.28 -4.31 17.54
C SER A 61 -8.62 -3.59 17.40
N ILE A 62 -9.68 -4.17 17.98
CA ILE A 62 -11.03 -3.60 17.97
C ILE A 62 -11.24 -2.69 19.18
N ARG A 63 -11.85 -1.53 18.98
CA ARG A 63 -12.23 -0.58 20.02
C ARG A 63 -13.66 -0.11 19.78
N GLY A 64 -14.56 -0.46 20.68
CA GLY A 64 -15.98 -0.16 20.58
C GLY A 64 -16.40 1.10 21.33
N TYR A 65 -17.30 1.87 20.72
CA TYR A 65 -17.93 3.06 21.26
C TYR A 65 -19.45 2.99 21.07
N LEU A 66 -20.20 2.90 22.16
CA LEU A 66 -21.66 2.97 22.14
C LEU A 66 -22.10 4.42 22.33
N LEU A 67 -22.65 5.02 21.28
CA LEU A 67 -23.13 6.40 21.34
C LEU A 67 -24.39 6.48 22.20
N ALA A 68 -24.44 7.47 23.09
CA ALA A 68 -25.61 7.78 23.92
C ALA A 68 -25.52 9.24 24.40
N GLU A 69 -26.64 9.84 24.76
CA GLU A 69 -26.69 11.24 25.18
C GLU A 69 -25.79 11.57 26.38
N ASP A 70 -25.60 10.62 27.29
CA ASP A 70 -24.79 10.74 28.50
C ASP A 70 -23.49 9.91 28.44
N ALA A 71 -23.14 9.34 27.28
CA ALA A 71 -21.94 8.51 27.15
C ALA A 71 -20.65 9.33 27.38
N THR A 72 -19.73 8.71 28.12
CA THR A 72 -18.36 9.21 28.31
C THR A 72 -17.40 8.09 27.93
N PHE A 73 -16.41 8.40 27.09
CA PHE A 73 -15.47 7.41 26.58
C PHE A 73 -14.08 7.57 27.17
N SER A 74 -13.41 6.43 27.39
CA SER A 74 -11.96 6.42 27.58
C SER A 74 -11.30 6.53 26.21
N LEU A 75 -10.85 7.73 25.86
CA LEU A 75 -10.14 8.01 24.61
C LEU A 75 -8.63 7.76 24.77
N PRO A 76 -7.93 7.40 23.68
CA PRO A 76 -6.47 7.21 23.74
C PRO A 76 -5.75 8.51 24.11
N GLU A 77 -4.63 8.40 24.84
CA GLU A 77 -3.81 9.56 25.23
C GLU A 77 -3.01 10.11 24.05
N THR A 78 -2.86 11.44 24.00
CA THR A 78 -2.22 12.18 22.89
C THR A 78 -0.72 11.94 22.75
N ASN A 79 -0.06 11.42 23.79
CA ASN A 79 1.39 11.20 23.82
C ASN A 79 1.82 9.77 23.43
N ALA A 80 0.89 8.91 23.02
CA ALA A 80 1.20 7.62 22.41
C ALA A 80 1.62 7.79 20.93
N ALA A 81 2.56 8.71 20.65
CA ALA A 81 3.15 8.83 19.33
C ALA A 81 3.70 7.47 18.89
N ILE A 82 3.52 7.10 17.62
CA ILE A 82 3.97 5.82 17.04
C ILE A 82 5.44 5.47 17.35
N ASP A 83 6.29 6.49 17.57
CA ASP A 83 7.70 6.36 17.95
C ASP A 83 7.95 5.94 19.42
N SER A 84 6.89 5.89 20.23
CA SER A 84 6.95 5.29 21.56
C SER A 84 6.61 3.80 21.46
N ASN A 85 7.38 2.96 22.16
CA ASN A 85 7.12 1.52 22.30
C ASN A 85 5.74 1.18 22.94
N SER A 86 4.81 2.14 23.07
CA SER A 86 3.51 1.98 23.74
C SER A 86 2.32 1.76 22.79
N SER A 87 2.45 1.98 21.48
CA SER A 87 1.46 1.53 20.49
C SER A 87 1.96 0.27 19.79
N SER A 88 1.29 -0.87 20.03
CA SER A 88 1.64 -2.15 19.42
C SER A 88 1.32 -2.21 17.93
N PHE A 89 0.36 -1.41 17.45
CA PHE A 89 -0.24 -1.56 16.12
C PHE A 89 -0.43 -0.23 15.39
N GLU A 90 -0.17 -0.25 14.08
CA GLU A 90 -0.37 0.90 13.17
C GLU A 90 -1.84 1.08 12.77
N LEU A 91 -2.64 0.02 12.87
CA LEU A 91 -4.06 0.00 12.55
C LEU A 91 -4.93 -0.18 13.79
N SER A 92 -6.12 0.41 13.76
CA SER A 92 -7.18 0.17 14.75
C SER A 92 -8.54 0.16 14.09
N LEU A 93 -9.36 -0.82 14.46
CA LEU A 93 -10.76 -0.89 14.04
C LEU A 93 -11.61 -0.23 15.12
N LEU A 94 -12.30 0.85 14.76
CA LEU A 94 -13.24 1.53 15.64
C LEU A 94 -14.66 1.13 15.26
N GLU A 95 -15.33 0.51 16.22
CA GLU A 95 -16.75 0.20 16.12
C GLU A 95 -17.56 1.33 16.73
N ILE A 96 -18.35 2.01 15.89
CA ILE A 96 -19.24 3.08 16.32
C ILE A 96 -20.66 2.51 16.35
N ASN A 97 -21.12 2.18 17.55
CA ASN A 97 -22.40 1.55 17.76
C ASN A 97 -23.51 2.60 17.90
N LEU A 98 -24.45 2.55 16.96
CA LEU A 98 -25.60 3.45 16.81
C LEU A 98 -26.91 2.87 17.36
N LYS A 99 -26.87 1.76 18.14
CA LYS A 99 -28.04 1.05 18.70
C LYS A 99 -29.11 1.97 19.30
N ASN A 100 -28.69 3.04 19.97
CA ASN A 100 -29.60 3.98 20.64
C ASN A 100 -30.35 4.94 19.69
N TYR A 101 -30.02 4.93 18.40
CA TYR A 101 -30.55 5.81 17.36
C TYR A 101 -31.25 5.03 16.24
N GLY A 102 -31.59 3.74 16.44
CA GLY A 102 -32.20 2.91 15.40
C GLY A 102 -33.52 3.45 14.80
N ASN A 103 -34.22 4.34 15.51
CA ASN A 103 -35.50 4.92 15.09
C ASN A 103 -35.51 6.46 15.07
N CYS A 104 -34.35 7.11 15.14
CA CYS A 104 -34.24 8.56 15.10
C CYS A 104 -32.88 9.01 14.61
N ASP A 105 -32.82 10.23 14.10
CA ASP A 105 -31.57 10.85 13.66
C ASP A 105 -30.53 10.92 14.79
N LEU A 106 -29.25 10.91 14.42
CA LEU A 106 -28.16 11.18 15.36
C LEU A 106 -28.29 12.61 15.90
N SER A 107 -28.18 12.76 17.21
CA SER A 107 -28.19 14.08 17.86
C SER A 107 -26.88 14.83 17.65
N ASP A 108 -26.89 16.15 17.86
CA ASP A 108 -25.66 16.97 17.84
C ASP A 108 -24.60 16.43 18.82
N ASN A 109 -25.03 15.85 19.93
CA ASN A 109 -24.14 15.26 20.92
C ASN A 109 -23.54 13.93 20.43
N ALA A 110 -24.32 13.05 19.81
CA ALA A 110 -23.81 11.84 19.18
C ALA A 110 -22.80 12.15 18.08
N LEU A 111 -23.07 13.18 17.27
CA LEU A 111 -22.17 13.66 16.24
C LEU A 111 -20.87 14.23 16.84
N SER A 112 -20.97 15.04 17.91
CA SER A 112 -19.81 15.55 18.64
C SER A 112 -18.98 14.43 19.29
N GLN A 113 -19.61 13.33 19.71
CA GLN A 113 -18.92 12.14 20.22
C GLN A 113 -18.09 11.47 19.13
N ILE A 114 -18.65 11.26 17.93
CA ILE A 114 -17.90 10.71 16.78
C ILE A 114 -16.70 11.61 16.46
N ASP A 115 -16.89 12.93 16.39
CA ASP A 115 -15.80 13.87 16.13
C ASP A 115 -14.69 13.76 17.19
N SER A 116 -15.06 13.63 18.46
CA SER A 116 -14.10 13.51 19.57
C SER A 116 -13.32 12.20 19.53
N ILE A 117 -13.99 11.09 19.22
CA ILE A 117 -13.37 9.77 19.05
C ILE A 117 -12.33 9.83 17.92
N LEU A 118 -12.75 10.25 16.73
CA LEU A 118 -11.86 10.31 15.56
C LEU A 118 -10.71 11.30 15.79
N SER A 119 -10.97 12.45 16.41
CA SER A 119 -9.92 13.42 16.78
C SER A 119 -8.86 12.82 17.71
N ALA A 120 -9.29 12.05 18.72
CA ALA A 120 -8.36 11.44 19.66
C ALA A 120 -7.49 10.37 18.99
N TRP A 121 -8.09 9.51 18.16
CA TRP A 121 -7.36 8.49 17.43
C TRP A 121 -6.44 9.04 16.35
N THR A 122 -6.86 10.05 15.58
CA THR A 122 -5.97 10.70 14.61
C THR A 122 -4.70 11.25 15.27
N LYS A 123 -4.78 11.72 16.52
CA LYS A 123 -3.61 12.22 17.26
C LYS A 123 -2.63 11.13 17.71
N THR A 124 -3.03 9.86 17.76
CA THR A 124 -2.09 8.75 18.01
C THR A 124 -1.21 8.49 16.80
N GLY A 125 -1.64 8.95 15.62
CA GLY A 125 -1.01 8.66 14.33
C GLY A 125 -1.44 7.33 13.71
N SER A 126 -2.29 6.54 14.38
CA SER A 126 -2.81 5.27 13.86
C SER A 126 -3.73 5.51 12.66
N GLN A 127 -3.73 4.54 11.74
CA GLN A 127 -4.68 4.47 10.63
C GLN A 127 -5.93 3.73 11.08
N LEU A 128 -7.10 4.18 10.63
CA LEU A 128 -8.38 3.74 11.17
C LEU A 128 -9.18 2.91 10.15
N ILE A 129 -9.65 1.75 10.60
CA ILE A 129 -10.76 1.03 9.99
C ILE A 129 -12.00 1.47 10.78
N LEU A 130 -13.01 2.02 10.13
CA LEU A 130 -14.25 2.43 10.78
C LEU A 130 -15.37 1.47 10.40
N ARG A 131 -16.08 0.98 11.41
CA ARG A 131 -17.29 0.18 11.24
C ARG A 131 -18.41 0.80 12.04
N PHE A 132 -19.45 1.26 11.35
CA PHE A 132 -20.71 1.62 12.01
C PHE A 132 -21.59 0.38 12.09
N LEU A 133 -22.34 0.26 13.17
CA LEU A 133 -23.15 -0.92 13.46
C LEU A 133 -24.27 -0.57 14.44
N TYR A 134 -25.24 -1.47 14.59
CA TYR A 134 -26.38 -1.29 15.50
C TYR A 134 -26.42 -2.32 16.63
N ASP A 135 -25.49 -3.27 16.70
CA ASP A 135 -25.48 -4.30 17.73
C ASP A 135 -24.10 -4.90 18.01
N TRP A 136 -23.84 -5.30 19.26
CA TRP A 136 -22.63 -6.05 19.62
C TRP A 136 -22.93 -7.50 20.01
N ASP A 137 -24.21 -7.87 20.01
CA ASP A 137 -24.67 -9.12 20.60
C ASP A 137 -25.03 -10.16 19.52
N GLY A 138 -24.81 -9.86 18.23
CA GLY A 138 -25.24 -10.69 17.11
C GLY A 138 -26.76 -10.72 16.96
N GLN A 139 -27.43 -9.63 17.31
CA GLN A 139 -28.88 -9.48 17.40
C GLN A 139 -29.34 -8.21 16.67
N ASN A 140 -28.77 -7.94 15.50
CA ASN A 140 -29.06 -6.73 14.73
C ASN A 140 -30.56 -6.51 14.47
N LEU A 141 -31.35 -7.58 14.26
CA LEU A 141 -32.79 -7.47 14.01
C LEU A 141 -33.58 -6.79 15.15
N GLU A 142 -33.00 -6.66 16.34
CA GLU A 142 -33.62 -5.96 17.47
C GLU A 142 -33.33 -4.44 17.49
N SER A 143 -32.24 -3.99 16.86
CA SER A 143 -31.71 -2.62 17.02
C SER A 143 -31.36 -1.90 15.71
N GLU A 144 -31.13 -2.63 14.63
CA GLU A 144 -30.99 -2.11 13.29
C GLU A 144 -32.28 -1.39 12.88
N PRO A 145 -32.19 -0.23 12.20
CA PRO A 145 -33.39 0.49 11.78
C PRO A 145 -34.30 -0.38 10.91
N ASN A 146 -35.61 -0.34 11.14
CA ASN A 146 -36.57 -1.09 10.33
C ASN A 146 -36.67 -0.56 8.89
N GLU A 147 -36.47 0.74 8.70
CA GLU A 147 -36.60 1.42 7.41
C GLU A 147 -35.21 1.76 6.85
N LEU A 148 -34.97 1.38 5.59
CA LEU A 148 -33.74 1.69 4.86
C LEU A 148 -33.39 3.19 4.91
N SER A 149 -34.40 4.05 4.84
CA SER A 149 -34.24 5.51 4.85
C SER A 149 -33.54 6.03 6.11
N GLN A 150 -33.76 5.41 7.28
CA GLN A 150 -33.08 5.82 8.50
C GLN A 150 -31.58 5.51 8.45
N ILE A 151 -31.20 4.38 7.85
CA ILE A 151 -29.79 4.02 7.66
C ILE A 151 -29.12 5.00 6.70
N LEU A 152 -29.79 5.37 5.61
CA LEU A 152 -29.31 6.37 4.66
C LEU A 152 -29.12 7.75 5.33
N ILE A 153 -30.04 8.15 6.21
CA ILE A 153 -29.90 9.38 7.01
C ILE A 153 -28.66 9.31 7.90
N HIS A 154 -28.44 8.20 8.62
CA HIS A 154 -27.24 8.06 9.45
C HIS A 154 -25.95 8.18 8.62
N MET A 155 -25.89 7.58 7.43
CA MET A 155 -24.74 7.74 6.51
C MET A 155 -24.51 9.21 6.14
N GLU A 156 -25.57 9.95 5.80
CA GLU A 156 -25.50 11.38 5.49
C GLU A 156 -25.03 12.22 6.68
N GLN A 157 -25.48 11.89 7.90
CA GLN A 157 -25.11 12.62 9.11
C GLN A 157 -23.64 12.41 9.50
N VAL A 158 -23.10 11.19 9.37
CA VAL A 158 -21.71 10.90 9.77
C VAL A 158 -20.68 11.28 8.70
N GLY A 159 -21.08 11.32 7.42
CA GLY A 159 -20.17 11.59 6.29
C GLY A 159 -19.31 12.85 6.47
N PRO A 160 -19.88 14.03 6.77
CA PRO A 160 -19.11 15.25 6.99
C PRO A 160 -18.05 15.15 8.11
N ILE A 161 -18.33 14.36 9.15
CA ILE A 161 -17.43 14.17 10.30
C ILE A 161 -16.30 13.21 9.92
N VAL A 162 -16.63 12.08 9.30
CA VAL A 162 -15.62 11.12 8.82
C VAL A 162 -14.66 11.79 7.84
N ASN A 163 -15.18 12.58 6.90
CA ASN A 163 -14.38 13.23 5.85
C ASN A 163 -13.39 14.26 6.41
N LYS A 164 -13.67 14.88 7.56
CA LYS A 164 -12.72 15.74 8.28
C LYS A 164 -11.43 15.00 8.67
N TYR A 165 -11.49 13.67 8.82
CA TYR A 165 -10.39 12.80 9.23
C TYR A 165 -9.93 11.83 8.12
N ALA A 166 -10.22 12.13 6.85
CA ALA A 166 -9.90 11.25 5.71
C ALA A 166 -8.42 10.87 5.58
N SER A 167 -7.49 11.69 6.11
CA SER A 167 -6.07 11.36 6.17
C SER A 167 -5.76 10.16 7.08
N SER A 168 -6.54 9.97 8.14
CA SER A 168 -6.37 8.87 9.10
C SER A 168 -7.31 7.70 8.84
N VAL A 169 -8.53 7.98 8.35
CA VAL A 169 -9.51 6.95 8.02
C VAL A 169 -9.07 6.22 6.76
N TYR A 170 -8.67 4.97 6.94
CA TYR A 170 -8.20 4.12 5.87
C TYR A 170 -9.36 3.43 5.16
N ILE A 171 -10.24 2.75 5.91
CA ILE A 171 -11.30 1.89 5.38
C ILE A 171 -12.65 2.13 6.08
N MET A 172 -13.65 2.41 5.26
CA MET A 172 -15.09 2.13 5.36
C MET A 172 -15.47 0.65 5.44
N GLN A 173 -15.50 0.02 6.61
CA GLN A 173 -15.84 -1.39 6.69
C GLN A 173 -17.35 -1.62 6.86
N GLY A 174 -17.93 -2.37 5.91
CA GLY A 174 -19.35 -2.68 5.88
C GLY A 174 -20.22 -1.48 5.47
N ILE A 175 -21.53 -1.70 5.47
CA ILE A 175 -22.55 -0.72 5.08
C ILE A 175 -23.60 -0.52 6.20
N PHE A 176 -23.12 -0.52 7.45
CA PHE A 176 -23.86 -0.30 8.71
C PHE A 176 -24.76 -1.44 9.16
N VAL A 177 -25.21 -2.29 8.24
CA VAL A 177 -26.20 -3.34 8.49
C VAL A 177 -25.57 -4.70 8.75
N GLY A 178 -26.34 -5.56 9.39
CA GLY A 178 -25.99 -6.92 9.76
C GLY A 178 -25.48 -7.05 11.19
N ASN A 179 -25.40 -8.28 11.68
CA ASN A 179 -24.80 -8.58 12.99
C ASN A 179 -23.40 -7.98 13.06
N TRP A 180 -23.11 -7.21 14.11
CA TRP A 180 -21.82 -6.51 14.29
C TRP A 180 -21.45 -5.56 13.13
N GLY A 181 -22.42 -5.16 12.30
CA GLY A 181 -22.19 -4.39 11.08
C GLY A 181 -21.56 -5.19 9.94
N GLU A 182 -21.61 -6.52 10.00
CA GLU A 182 -20.89 -7.42 9.08
C GLU A 182 -21.71 -7.87 7.86
N MET A 183 -22.78 -7.15 7.50
CA MET A 183 -23.56 -7.42 6.29
C MET A 183 -24.15 -8.84 6.24
N ASN A 184 -24.42 -9.43 7.41
CA ASN A 184 -25.06 -10.75 7.55
C ASN A 184 -26.26 -10.65 8.48
N ASN A 185 -27.24 -11.55 8.33
CA ASN A 185 -28.44 -11.59 9.19
C ASN A 185 -29.27 -10.29 9.24
N THR A 186 -29.33 -9.51 8.15
CA THR A 186 -30.12 -8.27 8.05
C THR A 186 -31.23 -8.39 7.01
N THR A 187 -32.28 -7.58 7.14
CA THR A 187 -33.34 -7.44 6.14
C THR A 187 -32.98 -6.50 4.99
N HIS A 188 -31.89 -5.72 5.08
CA HIS A 188 -31.53 -4.62 4.16
C HIS A 188 -30.52 -5.00 3.08
N MET A 189 -30.47 -6.26 2.68
CA MET A 189 -29.51 -6.78 1.69
C MET A 189 -30.18 -7.31 0.42
N GLY A 190 -31.52 -7.32 0.36
CA GLY A 190 -32.30 -7.80 -0.78
C GLY A 190 -32.73 -6.67 -1.71
N ASN A 191 -33.34 -7.02 -2.85
CA ASN A 191 -34.09 -6.09 -3.72
C ASN A 191 -33.37 -4.79 -4.14
N GLY A 192 -32.04 -4.77 -4.21
CA GLY A 192 -31.25 -3.57 -4.57
C GLY A 192 -30.86 -2.67 -3.40
N GLU A 193 -31.16 -3.06 -2.15
CA GLU A 193 -30.89 -2.25 -0.96
C GLU A 193 -29.39 -2.20 -0.64
N MET A 194 -28.67 -3.31 -0.81
CA MET A 194 -27.21 -3.35 -0.64
C MET A 194 -26.52 -2.35 -1.58
N GLU A 195 -26.92 -2.33 -2.85
CA GLU A 195 -26.42 -1.41 -3.87
C GLU A 195 -26.78 0.05 -3.53
N THR A 196 -27.98 0.29 -3.00
CA THR A 196 -28.41 1.62 -2.56
C THR A 196 -27.57 2.12 -1.38
N LEU A 197 -27.31 1.26 -0.40
CA LEU A 197 -26.52 1.59 0.79
C LEU A 197 -25.05 1.86 0.45
N ILE A 198 -24.41 1.01 -0.36
CA ILE A 198 -23.02 1.24 -0.74
C ILE A 198 -22.87 2.47 -1.64
N GLN A 199 -23.83 2.74 -2.55
CA GLN A 199 -23.78 3.96 -3.35
C GLN A 199 -23.96 5.20 -2.48
N LYS A 200 -24.87 5.17 -1.50
CA LYS A 200 -25.00 6.26 -0.53
C LYS A 200 -23.70 6.48 0.23
N LEU A 201 -23.05 5.40 0.67
CA LEU A 201 -21.78 5.49 1.37
C LEU A 201 -20.67 6.09 0.49
N ASP A 202 -20.59 5.67 -0.78
CA ASP A 202 -19.64 6.23 -1.76
C ASP A 202 -19.87 7.73 -2.01
N ASP A 203 -21.14 8.15 -2.09
CA ASP A 203 -21.52 9.54 -2.33
C ASP A 203 -21.15 10.47 -1.16
N VAL A 204 -21.22 9.98 0.08
CA VAL A 204 -21.03 10.81 1.28
C VAL A 204 -19.64 10.71 1.89
N ILE A 205 -18.84 9.70 1.53
CA ILE A 205 -17.50 9.46 2.08
C ILE A 205 -16.41 9.86 1.09
N ASP A 206 -15.42 10.62 1.57
CA ASP A 206 -14.29 11.13 0.80
C ASP A 206 -13.64 10.04 -0.07
N PRO A 207 -13.42 10.27 -1.37
CA PRO A 207 -12.98 9.24 -2.33
C PRO A 207 -11.60 8.64 -2.03
N SER A 208 -10.81 9.26 -1.15
CA SER A 208 -9.55 8.69 -0.70
C SER A 208 -9.73 7.52 0.27
N ILE A 209 -10.85 7.45 1.00
CA ILE A 209 -11.14 6.37 1.97
C ILE A 209 -11.57 5.12 1.20
N PHE A 210 -11.00 3.95 1.47
CA PHE A 210 -11.49 2.71 0.86
C PHE A 210 -12.84 2.32 1.47
N LEU A 211 -13.73 1.71 0.70
CA LEU A 211 -14.93 1.03 1.21
C LEU A 211 -14.67 -0.47 1.19
N SER A 212 -15.37 -1.27 1.98
CA SER A 212 -15.22 -2.72 1.90
C SER A 212 -16.51 -3.46 2.25
N VAL A 213 -16.69 -4.61 1.59
CA VAL A 213 -17.80 -5.54 1.80
C VAL A 213 -17.30 -6.91 2.22
N ARG A 214 -18.18 -7.70 2.84
CA ARG A 214 -17.80 -8.94 3.52
C ARG A 214 -17.36 -10.04 2.55
N THR A 215 -18.02 -10.16 1.39
CA THR A 215 -17.75 -11.29 0.49
C THR A 215 -17.47 -10.85 -0.94
N PRO A 216 -16.67 -11.62 -1.69
CA PRO A 216 -16.53 -11.44 -3.13
C PRO A 216 -17.86 -11.44 -3.90
N ALA A 217 -18.83 -12.27 -3.48
CA ALA A 217 -20.16 -12.32 -4.10
C ALA A 217 -20.93 -11.01 -3.91
N GLN A 218 -20.86 -10.39 -2.73
CA GLN A 218 -21.42 -9.05 -2.49
C GLN A 218 -20.74 -8.02 -3.38
N TRP A 219 -19.40 -8.04 -3.46
CA TRP A 219 -18.66 -7.13 -4.35
C TRP A 219 -19.12 -7.26 -5.80
N ARG A 220 -19.20 -8.49 -6.33
CA ARG A 220 -19.63 -8.72 -7.72
C ARG A 220 -21.08 -8.28 -7.96
N THR A 221 -21.94 -8.46 -6.98
CA THR A 221 -23.35 -8.00 -7.04
C THR A 221 -23.40 -6.48 -7.18
N ILE A 222 -22.65 -5.76 -6.34
CA ILE A 222 -22.62 -4.29 -6.29
C ILE A 222 -22.09 -3.70 -7.60
N VAL A 223 -20.94 -4.19 -8.07
CA VAL A 223 -20.25 -3.47 -9.13
C VAL A 223 -20.89 -3.72 -10.50
N GLY A 224 -21.53 -4.88 -10.74
CA GLY A 224 -22.42 -5.09 -11.89
C GLY A 224 -21.75 -5.08 -13.28
N GLU A 225 -21.07 -4.00 -13.66
CA GLU A 225 -20.38 -3.80 -14.94
C GLU A 225 -19.22 -4.78 -15.17
N TYR A 226 -18.71 -5.40 -14.10
CA TYR A 226 -17.68 -6.42 -14.17
C TYR A 226 -18.25 -7.84 -14.34
N HIS A 227 -19.58 -7.98 -14.42
CA HIS A 227 -20.23 -9.24 -14.81
C HIS A 227 -19.71 -9.65 -16.19
N GLY A 228 -19.15 -10.86 -16.30
CA GLY A 228 -18.51 -11.36 -17.52
C GLY A 228 -16.98 -11.25 -17.50
N THR A 229 -16.39 -10.44 -16.62
CA THR A 229 -14.93 -10.35 -16.48
C THR A 229 -14.46 -11.25 -15.33
N LYS A 230 -13.52 -12.15 -15.60
CA LYS A 230 -12.87 -12.97 -14.56
C LYS A 230 -11.87 -12.15 -13.71
N VAL A 231 -11.54 -10.95 -14.15
CA VAL A 231 -10.47 -10.12 -13.61
C VAL A 231 -10.92 -8.66 -13.67
N PRO A 232 -11.02 -7.95 -12.54
CA PRO A 232 -11.17 -6.51 -12.56
C PRO A 232 -9.94 -5.91 -13.23
N ARG A 233 -10.12 -5.24 -14.38
CA ARG A 233 -9.07 -4.36 -14.92
C ARG A 233 -8.85 -3.24 -13.90
N CYS A 234 -7.61 -2.80 -13.72
CA CYS A 234 -7.23 -1.67 -12.86
C CYS A 234 -8.35 -0.62 -12.89
N PRO A 235 -9.14 -0.53 -11.81
CA PRO A 235 -10.41 0.17 -11.87
C PRO A 235 -10.11 1.66 -12.07
N GLN A 236 -10.82 2.28 -13.01
CA GLN A 236 -10.52 3.65 -13.45
C GLN A 236 -10.65 4.62 -12.27
N PRO A 237 -9.84 5.69 -12.20
CA PRO A 237 -10.02 6.70 -11.16
C PRO A 237 -11.48 7.17 -11.10
N ASN A 238 -12.04 7.27 -9.89
CA ASN A 238 -13.42 7.72 -9.61
C ASN A 238 -14.55 6.72 -9.93
N LEU A 239 -14.29 5.42 -9.98
CA LEU A 239 -15.33 4.38 -9.92
C LEU A 239 -15.39 3.78 -8.52
N LEU A 240 -16.58 3.41 -8.04
CA LEU A 240 -16.78 2.68 -6.79
C LEU A 240 -15.89 1.42 -6.73
N ALA A 241 -15.79 0.70 -7.84
CA ALA A 241 -14.93 -0.47 -8.01
C ALA A 241 -13.45 -0.22 -7.63
N SER A 242 -12.99 1.03 -7.75
CA SER A 242 -11.60 1.42 -7.51
C SER A 242 -11.25 1.62 -6.05
N ARG A 243 -12.25 1.73 -5.20
CA ARG A 243 -12.09 1.90 -3.76
C ARG A 243 -12.86 0.86 -2.96
N LEU A 244 -13.65 0.00 -3.59
CA LEU A 244 -14.37 -1.10 -2.94
C LEU A 244 -13.48 -2.33 -2.79
N GLY A 245 -12.98 -2.57 -1.59
CA GLY A 245 -12.24 -3.76 -1.19
C GLY A 245 -13.10 -4.81 -0.50
N LEU A 246 -12.43 -5.68 0.24
CA LEU A 246 -13.04 -6.79 0.97
C LEU A 246 -12.65 -6.77 2.45
N TYR A 247 -13.46 -7.41 3.27
CA TYR A 247 -13.03 -7.88 4.59
C TYR A 247 -13.68 -9.24 4.87
N ASN A 248 -12.99 -10.15 5.54
CA ASN A 248 -13.50 -11.49 5.83
C ASN A 248 -13.38 -11.77 7.34
N ASP A 249 -14.52 -11.83 8.03
CA ASP A 249 -14.67 -12.11 9.47
C ASP A 249 -14.58 -13.61 9.81
N GLY A 250 -14.50 -14.47 8.78
CA GLY A 250 -14.44 -15.93 8.90
C GLY A 250 -13.24 -16.55 8.19
N MET A 251 -12.17 -15.77 8.01
CA MET A 251 -11.06 -16.13 7.14
C MET A 251 -10.37 -17.41 7.63
N LEU A 252 -10.14 -18.36 6.72
CA LEU A 252 -9.52 -19.66 7.00
C LEU A 252 -10.28 -20.52 8.03
N GLY A 253 -11.53 -20.18 8.39
CA GLY A 253 -12.29 -20.88 9.44
C GLY A 253 -12.92 -22.20 9.03
N SER A 254 -13.00 -22.47 7.72
CA SER A 254 -13.51 -23.71 7.16
C SER A 254 -13.20 -23.78 5.66
N ALA A 255 -13.63 -24.85 4.99
CA ALA A 255 -13.55 -24.95 3.53
C ALA A 255 -14.23 -23.77 2.81
N ASN A 256 -15.28 -23.21 3.43
CA ASN A 256 -16.07 -22.13 2.89
C ASN A 256 -15.93 -20.80 3.65
N ASP A 257 -14.89 -20.65 4.48
CA ASP A 257 -14.65 -19.48 5.35
C ASP A 257 -15.93 -19.06 6.10
N THR A 258 -16.59 -20.04 6.71
CA THR A 258 -17.84 -19.89 7.49
C THR A 258 -19.00 -19.21 6.77
N GLY A 259 -19.06 -19.36 5.44
CA GLY A 259 -20.15 -18.84 4.60
C GLY A 259 -19.73 -17.70 3.68
N THR A 260 -18.46 -17.27 3.71
CA THR A 260 -17.91 -16.33 2.74
C THR A 260 -17.86 -16.94 1.33
N TYR A 261 -17.57 -18.25 1.24
CA TYR A 261 -17.54 -19.01 -0.02
C TYR A 261 -18.70 -19.99 -0.12
N GLY A 262 -18.99 -20.45 -1.33
CA GLY A 262 -20.01 -21.44 -1.64
C GLY A 262 -19.43 -22.73 -2.22
N ASP A 263 -20.28 -23.50 -2.88
CA ASP A 263 -19.98 -24.80 -3.49
C ASP A 263 -20.11 -24.79 -5.03
N LYS A 264 -20.51 -23.65 -5.61
CA LYS A 264 -20.75 -23.52 -7.05
C LYS A 264 -19.47 -23.08 -7.76
N ALA A 265 -19.04 -23.81 -8.77
CA ALA A 265 -17.90 -23.37 -9.58
C ALA A 265 -18.27 -22.17 -10.44
N ALA A 266 -17.35 -21.22 -10.60
CA ALA A 266 -17.56 -20.04 -11.43
C ALA A 266 -17.85 -20.39 -12.91
N ALA A 267 -17.33 -21.53 -13.38
CA ALA A 267 -17.53 -22.01 -14.74
C ALA A 267 -18.88 -22.72 -14.97
N ASP A 268 -19.51 -23.25 -13.92
CA ASP A 268 -20.78 -23.98 -14.02
C ASP A 268 -21.99 -23.03 -14.03
N LEU A 269 -21.74 -21.74 -13.79
CA LEU A 269 -22.76 -20.69 -13.72
C LEU A 269 -22.78 -19.91 -15.02
N ASP A 270 -23.78 -20.19 -15.85
CA ASP A 270 -24.03 -19.50 -17.11
C ASP A 270 -24.55 -18.05 -16.93
N THR A 271 -24.26 -17.36 -15.79
CA THR A 271 -24.26 -15.88 -15.54
C THR A 271 -24.51 -15.42 -14.08
N ASN A 272 -24.67 -16.27 -13.07
CA ASN A 272 -25.01 -15.77 -11.72
C ASN A 272 -23.78 -15.34 -10.88
N TYR A 273 -23.27 -14.13 -11.15
CA TYR A 273 -22.14 -13.52 -10.44
C TYR A 273 -22.40 -13.20 -8.96
N ASN A 274 -23.67 -13.25 -8.54
CA ASN A 274 -24.11 -12.98 -7.17
C ASN A 274 -24.02 -14.24 -6.29
N ASP A 275 -23.80 -15.42 -6.87
CA ASP A 275 -23.56 -16.63 -6.11
C ASP A 275 -22.17 -16.60 -5.45
N ALA A 276 -22.09 -17.15 -4.24
CA ALA A 276 -20.82 -17.49 -3.61
C ALA A 276 -20.19 -18.67 -4.36
N TRP A 277 -18.97 -18.50 -4.85
CA TRP A 277 -18.26 -19.53 -5.61
C TRP A 277 -17.45 -20.45 -4.71
N THR A 278 -16.90 -21.52 -5.29
CA THR A 278 -15.95 -22.40 -4.60
C THR A 278 -14.77 -21.60 -4.04
N ARG A 279 -14.12 -22.10 -2.99
CA ARG A 279 -12.89 -21.51 -2.42
C ARG A 279 -11.85 -21.21 -3.48
N GLU A 280 -11.60 -22.14 -4.41
CA GLU A 280 -10.59 -21.97 -5.46
C GLU A 280 -10.91 -20.77 -6.36
N ASP A 281 -12.16 -20.66 -6.81
CA ASP A 281 -12.61 -19.56 -7.66
C ASP A 281 -12.63 -18.22 -6.90
N GLU A 282 -13.03 -18.21 -5.62
CA GLU A 282 -13.05 -16.99 -4.81
C GLU A 282 -11.64 -16.50 -4.45
N LEU A 283 -10.71 -17.42 -4.17
CA LEU A 283 -9.30 -17.06 -3.99
C LEU A 283 -8.68 -16.54 -5.30
N ALA A 284 -9.03 -17.13 -6.45
CA ALA A 284 -8.59 -16.63 -7.75
C ALA A 284 -9.16 -15.24 -8.07
N PHE A 285 -10.42 -14.98 -7.71
CA PHE A 285 -11.03 -13.66 -7.84
C PHE A 285 -10.33 -12.62 -6.94
N GLN A 286 -10.11 -12.95 -5.67
CA GLN A 286 -9.41 -12.09 -4.70
C GLN A 286 -7.97 -11.78 -5.13
N ASN A 287 -7.23 -12.77 -5.64
CA ASN A 287 -5.86 -12.59 -6.17
C ASN A 287 -5.78 -11.57 -7.33
N ASN A 288 -6.89 -11.32 -8.00
CA ASN A 288 -6.97 -10.31 -9.05
C ASN A 288 -7.45 -8.95 -8.50
N LEU A 289 -8.56 -8.96 -7.75
CA LEU A 289 -9.17 -7.75 -7.20
C LEU A 289 -8.24 -7.06 -6.21
N CYS A 290 -7.74 -7.81 -5.24
CA CYS A 290 -7.01 -7.30 -4.09
C CYS A 290 -5.55 -6.91 -4.42
N ARG A 291 -5.19 -6.84 -5.71
CA ARG A 291 -3.98 -6.09 -6.14
C ARG A 291 -4.20 -4.58 -6.08
N TYR A 292 -5.45 -4.12 -6.10
CA TYR A 292 -5.81 -2.71 -6.24
C TYR A 292 -6.57 -2.15 -5.03
N VAL A 293 -7.24 -3.01 -4.27
CA VAL A 293 -8.07 -2.65 -3.13
C VAL A 293 -7.75 -3.53 -1.92
N PRO A 294 -7.90 -3.02 -0.69
CA PRO A 294 -7.50 -3.76 0.49
C PRO A 294 -8.39 -4.97 0.79
N ASN A 295 -7.77 -5.98 1.37
CA ASN A 295 -8.41 -7.14 1.98
C ASN A 295 -7.79 -7.41 3.36
N GLY A 296 -8.59 -7.90 4.28
CA GLY A 296 -8.19 -8.19 5.65
C GLY A 296 -9.36 -8.72 6.47
N GLY A 297 -9.18 -8.84 7.78
CA GLY A 297 -10.26 -9.32 8.65
C GLY A 297 -9.75 -10.20 9.77
N GLU A 298 -10.36 -11.36 9.94
CA GLU A 298 -10.24 -12.17 11.16
C GLU A 298 -10.05 -13.63 10.81
N VAL A 299 -9.08 -14.28 11.44
CA VAL A 299 -8.89 -15.72 11.34
C VAL A 299 -9.52 -16.40 12.54
N ILE A 300 -10.26 -17.47 12.28
CA ILE A 300 -11.11 -18.11 13.29
C ILE A 300 -11.03 -19.63 13.20
N ILE A 301 -11.41 -20.32 14.28
CA ILE A 301 -11.64 -21.77 14.36
C ILE A 301 -10.41 -22.59 13.96
N ASP A 302 -9.65 -23.13 14.91
CA ASP A 302 -8.50 -24.02 14.60
C ASP A 302 -8.89 -25.19 13.66
N ASN A 303 -8.26 -25.24 12.49
CA ASN A 303 -8.47 -26.27 11.48
C ASN A 303 -7.29 -26.32 10.47
N VAL A 304 -7.35 -27.24 9.50
CA VAL A 304 -6.28 -27.45 8.52
C VAL A 304 -6.00 -26.23 7.61
N TYR A 305 -6.99 -25.39 7.30
CA TYR A 305 -6.84 -24.21 6.43
C TYR A 305 -6.01 -23.11 7.08
N ASN A 306 -5.98 -23.06 8.42
CA ASN A 306 -5.10 -22.16 9.17
C ASN A 306 -3.85 -22.86 9.74
N ASP A 307 -3.53 -24.08 9.31
CA ASP A 307 -2.16 -24.58 9.43
C ASP A 307 -1.20 -23.62 8.74
N PHE A 308 -0.03 -23.34 9.33
CA PHE A 308 0.86 -22.26 8.91
C PHE A 308 1.12 -22.21 7.39
N ASP A 309 1.48 -23.33 6.76
CA ASP A 309 1.77 -23.36 5.32
C ASP A 309 0.53 -23.05 4.46
N ASN A 310 -0.65 -23.53 4.87
CA ASN A 310 -1.92 -23.25 4.19
C ASN A 310 -2.34 -21.79 4.40
N ALA A 311 -2.15 -21.27 5.61
CA ALA A 311 -2.43 -19.88 5.94
C ALA A 311 -1.55 -18.94 5.11
N VAL A 312 -0.23 -19.14 5.06
CA VAL A 312 0.68 -18.30 4.26
C VAL A 312 0.30 -18.30 2.79
N LYS A 313 -0.02 -19.49 2.23
CA LYS A 313 -0.45 -19.62 0.84
C LYS A 313 -1.72 -18.81 0.57
N ASP A 314 -2.77 -19.01 1.36
CA ASP A 314 -4.08 -18.42 1.10
C ASP A 314 -4.07 -16.91 1.45
N LEU A 315 -3.41 -16.48 2.54
CA LEU A 315 -3.26 -15.07 2.90
C LEU A 315 -2.50 -14.27 1.84
N SER A 316 -1.46 -14.86 1.24
CA SER A 316 -0.72 -14.29 0.11
C SER A 316 -1.61 -14.17 -1.13
N GLN A 317 -2.32 -15.24 -1.49
CA GLN A 317 -3.24 -15.24 -2.64
C GLN A 317 -4.41 -14.26 -2.48
N MET A 318 -4.90 -14.06 -1.25
CA MET A 318 -5.96 -13.10 -0.94
C MET A 318 -5.47 -11.64 -0.89
N HIS A 319 -4.16 -11.40 -0.99
CA HIS A 319 -3.51 -10.12 -0.75
C HIS A 319 -3.89 -9.49 0.60
N VAL A 320 -3.84 -10.28 1.67
CA VAL A 320 -4.19 -9.81 3.00
C VAL A 320 -3.22 -8.75 3.49
N SER A 321 -3.77 -7.57 3.76
CA SER A 321 -3.01 -6.39 4.19
C SER A 321 -3.08 -6.14 5.69
N TYR A 322 -4.12 -6.65 6.35
CA TYR A 322 -4.30 -6.51 7.79
C TYR A 322 -5.09 -7.67 8.39
N LEU A 323 -4.84 -7.99 9.67
CA LEU A 323 -5.55 -9.02 10.43
C LEU A 323 -5.81 -8.58 11.87
N ASN A 324 -6.89 -9.09 12.46
CA ASN A 324 -7.19 -8.85 13.88
C ASN A 324 -6.16 -9.56 14.77
N SER A 325 -5.59 -8.85 15.73
CA SER A 325 -4.57 -9.36 16.65
C SER A 325 -5.10 -10.20 17.81
N GLU A 326 -6.41 -10.17 18.05
CA GLU A 326 -7.02 -10.61 19.32
C GLU A 326 -8.20 -11.58 19.15
N TYR A 327 -8.71 -11.79 17.92
CA TYR A 327 -9.99 -12.47 17.71
C TYR A 327 -10.03 -13.94 18.15
N ASP A 328 -9.28 -14.84 17.51
CA ASP A 328 -9.20 -16.26 17.90
C ASP A 328 -7.82 -16.62 18.44
N SER A 329 -7.67 -16.58 19.76
CA SER A 329 -6.42 -16.91 20.44
C SER A 329 -5.90 -18.33 20.14
N THR A 330 -6.77 -19.29 19.78
CA THR A 330 -6.36 -20.66 19.47
C THR A 330 -5.56 -20.69 18.18
N VAL A 331 -6.09 -20.06 17.12
CA VAL A 331 -5.40 -19.96 15.82
C VAL A 331 -4.11 -19.17 15.96
N LEU A 332 -4.14 -18.04 16.67
CA LEU A 332 -2.96 -17.19 16.83
C LEU A 332 -1.86 -17.90 17.64
N ASN A 333 -2.21 -18.66 18.68
CA ASN A 333 -1.24 -19.42 19.47
C ASN A 333 -0.63 -20.58 18.66
N LYS A 334 -1.43 -21.26 17.83
CA LYS A 334 -0.95 -22.27 16.90
C LYS A 334 0.14 -21.73 15.96
N TRP A 335 -0.01 -20.51 15.45
CA TRP A 335 1.05 -19.86 14.66
C TRP A 335 2.27 -19.46 15.49
N LYS A 336 2.10 -19.00 16.74
CA LYS A 336 3.21 -18.68 17.64
C LYS A 336 4.05 -19.91 18.01
N GLU A 337 3.41 -21.08 18.12
CA GLU A 337 4.08 -22.35 18.42
C GLU A 337 4.77 -22.98 17.19
N THR A 338 4.37 -22.57 15.98
CA THR A 338 4.99 -23.03 14.74
C THR A 338 6.33 -22.32 14.53
N ILE A 339 7.39 -23.07 14.22
CA ILE A 339 8.69 -22.51 13.85
C ILE A 339 8.89 -22.62 12.34
N VAL A 340 9.19 -21.50 11.69
CA VAL A 340 9.49 -21.43 10.27
C VAL A 340 10.84 -22.10 10.01
N ASN A 341 10.82 -23.17 9.20
CA ASN A 341 12.01 -23.89 8.77
C ASN A 341 12.06 -23.82 7.24
N GLY A 342 13.00 -23.04 6.69
CA GLY A 342 13.09 -22.77 5.27
C GLY A 342 14.53 -22.65 4.77
N THR A 343 14.69 -22.68 3.45
CA THR A 343 15.98 -22.44 2.78
C THR A 343 16.39 -20.96 2.80
N ASP A 344 15.42 -20.05 2.95
CA ASP A 344 15.66 -18.62 3.10
C ASP A 344 16.12 -18.32 4.53
N ASN A 345 17.37 -17.90 4.65
CA ASN A 345 18.06 -17.76 5.92
C ASN A 345 17.45 -16.72 6.87
N VAL A 346 16.75 -15.71 6.34
CA VAL A 346 16.28 -14.55 7.12
C VAL A 346 15.05 -14.85 8.00
N TRP A 347 14.24 -15.85 7.59
CA TRP A 347 13.01 -16.24 8.30
C TRP A 347 13.18 -17.50 9.16
N ASN A 348 14.30 -18.22 9.00
CA ASN A 348 14.54 -19.48 9.68
C ASN A 348 14.63 -19.31 11.21
N GLY A 349 13.85 -20.10 11.95
CA GLY A 349 13.78 -20.05 13.41
C GLY A 349 12.80 -19.00 13.96
N MET A 350 12.12 -18.24 13.09
CA MET A 350 11.05 -17.32 13.47
C MET A 350 9.75 -18.08 13.79
N SER A 351 8.89 -17.52 14.64
CA SER A 351 7.54 -18.06 14.81
C SER A 351 6.70 -17.84 13.54
N GLY A 352 5.75 -18.73 13.28
CA GLY A 352 4.82 -18.57 12.17
C GLY A 352 3.96 -17.31 12.30
N TYR A 353 3.66 -16.91 13.54
CA TYR A 353 2.94 -15.67 13.84
C TYR A 353 3.74 -14.43 13.42
N ASP A 354 5.01 -14.34 13.83
CA ASP A 354 5.88 -13.21 13.45
C ASP A 354 6.10 -13.19 11.94
N TYR A 355 6.20 -14.35 11.29
CA TYR A 355 6.29 -14.43 9.83
C TYR A 355 5.04 -13.82 9.18
N ILE A 356 3.84 -14.28 9.56
CA ILE A 356 2.58 -13.77 9.01
C ILE A 356 2.46 -12.27 9.28
N GLU A 357 2.66 -11.81 10.53
CA GLU A 357 2.62 -10.39 10.91
C GLU A 357 3.51 -9.54 10.00
N ARG A 358 4.76 -9.97 9.77
CA ARG A 358 5.74 -9.20 9.00
C ARG A 358 5.46 -9.20 7.50
N HIS A 359 4.63 -10.12 7.02
CA HIS A 359 4.22 -10.20 5.61
C HIS A 359 2.84 -9.57 5.38
N LEU A 360 2.08 -9.19 6.41
CA LEU A 360 0.85 -8.42 6.20
C LEU A 360 1.17 -7.10 5.51
N GLY A 361 0.48 -6.82 4.40
CA GLY A 361 0.68 -5.57 3.68
C GLY A 361 1.75 -5.64 2.60
N TYR A 362 2.30 -4.48 2.27
CA TYR A 362 3.49 -4.34 1.45
C TYR A 362 4.74 -4.38 2.32
N ARG A 363 5.80 -5.00 1.80
CA ARG A 363 7.13 -5.05 2.44
C ARG A 363 8.20 -4.96 1.37
N TYR A 364 8.75 -3.77 1.17
CA TYR A 364 9.72 -3.52 0.11
C TYR A 364 11.13 -3.86 0.54
N VAL A 365 11.86 -4.57 -0.33
CA VAL A 365 13.28 -4.87 -0.21
C VAL A 365 13.96 -4.27 -1.42
N LEU A 366 14.93 -3.39 -1.19
CA LEU A 366 15.84 -2.94 -2.23
C LEU A 366 16.78 -4.10 -2.58
N ASP A 367 16.74 -4.59 -3.81
CA ASP A 367 17.48 -5.79 -4.23
C ASP A 367 18.75 -5.46 -5.01
N SER A 368 18.71 -4.43 -5.88
CA SER A 368 19.87 -4.04 -6.67
C SER A 368 19.80 -2.62 -7.21
N SER A 369 20.96 -2.09 -7.58
CA SER A 369 21.11 -0.85 -8.32
C SER A 369 22.24 -0.96 -9.35
N SER A 370 22.17 -0.17 -10.42
CA SER A 370 23.27 -0.03 -11.39
C SER A 370 23.17 1.30 -12.11
N LEU A 371 24.31 1.86 -12.52
CA LEU A 371 24.36 3.11 -13.29
C LEU A 371 24.95 2.84 -14.68
N LYS A 372 24.24 3.26 -15.74
CA LYS A 372 24.78 3.27 -17.10
C LYS A 372 25.14 4.70 -17.50
N PHE A 373 26.39 4.92 -17.91
CA PHE A 373 26.86 6.22 -18.37
C PHE A 373 27.98 6.07 -19.42
N HIS A 374 27.88 6.79 -20.54
CA HIS A 374 28.91 6.85 -21.56
C HIS A 374 29.79 8.12 -21.40
N PRO A 375 31.11 7.97 -21.13
CA PRO A 375 32.01 9.07 -20.77
C PRO A 375 32.03 10.31 -21.69
N LEU A 376 31.88 10.10 -23.00
CA LEU A 376 31.98 11.17 -24.00
C LEU A 376 30.65 11.76 -24.45
N PHE A 377 29.57 10.98 -24.44
CA PHE A 377 28.33 11.30 -25.15
C PHE A 377 27.20 11.63 -24.20
N ASP A 378 27.16 10.99 -23.04
CA ASP A 378 26.06 11.16 -22.10
C ASP A 378 26.28 12.40 -21.25
N ASN A 379 25.18 13.09 -20.96
CA ASN A 379 25.14 14.11 -19.91
C ASN A 379 24.60 13.54 -18.60
N THR A 380 23.70 12.56 -18.70
CA THR A 380 22.99 11.94 -17.57
C THR A 380 23.34 10.47 -17.45
N GLY A 381 23.64 10.01 -16.24
CA GLY A 381 23.72 8.60 -15.90
C GLY A 381 22.34 8.03 -15.67
N MET A 382 22.05 6.87 -16.24
CA MET A 382 20.77 6.18 -16.09
C MET A 382 20.89 5.18 -14.94
N LEU A 383 20.39 5.56 -13.76
CA LEU A 383 20.40 4.72 -12.57
C LEU A 383 19.20 3.78 -12.61
N THR A 384 19.43 2.48 -12.76
CA THR A 384 18.38 1.47 -12.61
C THR A 384 18.36 0.95 -11.19
N VAL A 385 17.19 0.96 -10.55
CA VAL A 385 16.94 0.43 -9.21
C VAL A 385 15.92 -0.69 -9.31
N THR A 386 16.13 -1.78 -8.58
CA THR A 386 15.19 -2.91 -8.47
C THR A 386 14.75 -3.09 -7.04
N ILE A 387 13.44 -3.11 -6.83
CA ILE A 387 12.78 -3.34 -5.55
C ILE A 387 11.94 -4.60 -5.68
N ARG A 388 11.90 -5.43 -4.66
CA ARG A 388 10.99 -6.57 -4.54
C ARG A 388 10.00 -6.32 -3.42
N ASN A 389 8.73 -6.62 -3.65
CA ASN A 389 7.73 -6.59 -2.59
C ASN A 389 7.53 -8.02 -2.06
N VAL A 390 7.98 -8.25 -0.83
CA VAL A 390 7.91 -9.56 -0.16
C VAL A 390 6.71 -9.67 0.78
N GLY A 391 5.88 -8.62 0.89
CA GLY A 391 4.63 -8.69 1.64
C GLY A 391 3.55 -9.43 0.85
N PHE A 392 2.45 -9.76 1.52
CA PHE A 392 1.30 -10.44 0.93
C PHE A 392 0.52 -9.53 -0.03
N SER A 393 0.62 -8.20 0.09
CA SER A 393 -0.18 -7.27 -0.71
C SER A 393 0.58 -6.07 -1.25
N ASN A 394 -0.09 -5.31 -2.11
CA ASN A 394 0.42 -4.05 -2.65
C ASN A 394 0.23 -2.91 -1.64
N CYS A 395 0.92 -1.79 -1.87
CA CYS A 395 0.50 -0.54 -1.27
C CYS A 395 -0.73 -0.02 -2.03
N TYR A 396 -1.78 0.37 -1.32
CA TYR A 396 -3.01 0.87 -1.95
C TYR A 396 -3.11 2.40 -1.94
N ARG A 397 -2.31 3.07 -1.10
CA ARG A 397 -2.26 4.53 -1.00
C ARG A 397 -1.12 5.09 -1.86
N PRO A 398 -1.30 6.25 -2.51
CA PRO A 398 -0.22 6.89 -3.26
C PRO A 398 0.96 7.22 -2.35
N LEU A 399 2.17 6.94 -2.83
CA LEU A 399 3.42 7.28 -2.15
C LEU A 399 4.30 8.10 -3.09
N GLU A 400 5.09 9.00 -2.52
CA GLU A 400 6.11 9.74 -3.26
C GLU A 400 7.48 9.12 -3.01
N ALA A 401 8.25 8.91 -4.08
CA ALA A 401 9.60 8.43 -3.98
C ALA A 401 10.58 9.26 -4.82
N SER A 402 11.80 9.40 -4.30
CA SER A 402 12.84 10.21 -4.93
C SER A 402 14.22 9.65 -4.63
N VAL A 403 15.13 9.83 -5.57
CA VAL A 403 16.56 9.61 -5.38
C VAL A 403 17.21 10.91 -4.94
N TYR A 404 17.94 10.87 -3.83
CA TYR A 404 18.74 11.94 -3.29
C TYR A 404 20.19 11.70 -3.65
N VAL A 405 20.91 12.74 -4.08
CA VAL A 405 22.35 12.70 -4.34
C VAL A 405 23.02 13.56 -3.28
N VAL A 406 23.88 12.93 -2.48
CA VAL A 406 24.52 13.55 -1.32
C VAL A 406 26.02 13.58 -1.55
N SER A 407 26.65 14.72 -1.28
CA SER A 407 28.10 14.88 -1.37
C SER A 407 28.79 14.23 -0.18
N ASP A 408 29.72 13.31 -0.41
CA ASP A 408 30.43 12.65 0.70
C ASP A 408 31.40 13.61 1.43
N LEU A 409 31.85 14.67 0.74
CA LEU A 409 32.73 15.69 1.31
C LEU A 409 32.00 16.62 2.30
N THR A 410 30.78 17.05 1.94
CA THR A 410 30.05 18.09 2.69
C THR A 410 28.89 17.54 3.51
N GLY A 411 28.34 16.38 3.14
CA GLY A 411 27.09 15.84 3.68
C GLY A 411 25.83 16.49 3.11
N ASP A 412 25.97 17.46 2.20
CA ASP A 412 24.84 18.19 1.64
C ASP A 412 24.15 17.40 0.52
N CYS A 413 22.81 17.43 0.52
CA CYS A 413 22.02 16.99 -0.62
C CYS A 413 22.14 18.00 -1.77
N VAL A 414 22.77 17.57 -2.86
CA VAL A 414 23.03 18.41 -4.05
C VAL A 414 21.99 18.22 -5.15
N ALA A 415 21.22 17.13 -5.11
CA ALA A 415 20.09 16.91 -6.02
C ALA A 415 19.02 16.00 -5.41
N LYS A 416 17.76 16.26 -5.75
CA LYS A 416 16.60 15.38 -5.50
C LYS A 416 15.91 15.12 -6.83
N VAL A 417 15.82 13.86 -7.23
CA VAL A 417 15.21 13.44 -8.49
C VAL A 417 13.99 12.56 -8.18
N PRO A 418 12.75 12.97 -8.50
CA PRO A 418 11.58 12.11 -8.32
C PRO A 418 11.68 10.89 -9.25
N ILE A 419 11.16 9.75 -8.79
CA ILE A 419 11.10 8.54 -9.63
C ILE A 419 9.83 8.57 -10.49
N ASP A 420 9.92 8.03 -11.71
CA ASP A 420 8.79 7.96 -12.65
C ASP A 420 8.09 6.59 -12.56
N THR A 421 7.70 6.20 -11.36
CA THR A 421 6.92 4.98 -11.10
C THR A 421 6.02 5.18 -9.89
N ASP A 422 4.84 4.57 -9.92
CA ASP A 422 3.89 4.57 -8.82
C ASP A 422 4.16 3.37 -7.90
N PRO A 423 4.55 3.59 -6.62
CA PRO A 423 4.85 2.48 -5.69
C PRO A 423 3.69 1.51 -5.46
N ARG A 424 2.44 1.91 -5.76
CA ARG A 424 1.28 1.00 -5.72
C ARG A 424 1.37 -0.13 -6.75
N LEU A 425 2.21 0.04 -7.77
CA LEU A 425 2.46 -0.95 -8.82
C LEU A 425 3.68 -1.84 -8.51
N TRP A 426 4.32 -1.68 -7.35
CA TRP A 426 5.33 -2.62 -6.86
C TRP A 426 4.64 -3.84 -6.27
N ASN A 427 4.23 -4.73 -7.17
CA ASN A 427 3.33 -5.84 -6.87
C ASN A 427 3.91 -6.83 -5.87
N SER A 428 3.07 -7.30 -4.95
CA SER A 428 3.35 -8.42 -4.04
C SER A 428 3.88 -9.65 -4.80
N GLY A 429 4.95 -10.24 -4.27
CA GLY A 429 5.62 -11.41 -4.84
C GLY A 429 6.44 -11.14 -6.11
N GLU A 430 6.55 -9.88 -6.54
CA GLU A 430 7.23 -9.50 -7.78
C GLU A 430 8.38 -8.51 -7.53
N SER A 431 9.33 -8.46 -8.46
CA SER A 431 10.36 -7.42 -8.53
C SER A 431 9.94 -6.35 -9.55
N SER A 432 10.14 -5.10 -9.19
CA SER A 432 9.91 -3.92 -10.04
C SER A 432 11.22 -3.17 -10.24
N SER A 433 11.55 -2.87 -11.50
CA SER A 433 12.71 -2.06 -11.84
C SER A 433 12.27 -0.75 -12.49
N PHE A 434 12.91 0.35 -12.10
CA PHE A 434 12.71 1.67 -12.69
C PHE A 434 14.05 2.35 -12.90
N THR A 435 14.07 3.36 -13.78
CA THR A 435 15.28 4.12 -14.09
C THR A 435 15.12 5.58 -13.70
N VAL A 436 16.17 6.16 -13.12
CA VAL A 436 16.23 7.54 -12.66
C VAL A 436 17.39 8.24 -13.37
N PRO A 437 17.15 9.35 -14.09
CA PRO A 437 18.22 10.10 -14.74
C PRO A 437 18.96 10.98 -13.74
N ILE A 438 20.26 10.74 -13.57
CA ILE A 438 21.14 11.52 -12.69
C ILE A 438 22.01 12.43 -13.55
N ASP A 439 21.98 13.76 -13.33
CA ASP A 439 22.82 14.72 -14.06
C ASP A 439 24.27 14.69 -13.56
N VAL A 440 24.99 13.63 -13.93
CA VAL A 440 26.40 13.40 -13.57
C VAL A 440 27.28 14.59 -13.93
N ARG A 441 27.07 15.23 -15.08
CA ARG A 441 27.96 16.33 -15.51
C ARG A 441 27.85 17.56 -14.61
N SER A 442 26.67 17.81 -14.05
CA SER A 442 26.49 18.89 -13.06
C SER A 442 27.23 18.60 -11.74
N LEU A 443 27.48 17.33 -11.43
CA LEU A 443 28.19 16.88 -10.23
C LEU A 443 29.71 16.92 -10.38
N ASN A 444 30.23 16.99 -11.61
CA ASN A 444 31.67 17.10 -11.87
C ASN A 444 32.18 18.50 -11.46
N ASN A 445 32.57 18.63 -10.20
CA ASN A 445 33.20 19.82 -9.66
C ASN A 445 34.62 19.48 -9.18
N ARG A 446 35.54 20.47 -9.16
CA ARG A 446 36.97 20.23 -8.87
C ARG A 446 37.27 19.94 -7.39
N GLU A 447 36.29 20.10 -6.50
CA GLU A 447 36.48 20.04 -5.04
C GLU A 447 35.86 18.78 -4.42
N ASN A 448 34.81 18.23 -5.03
CA ASN A 448 34.13 16.99 -4.65
C ASN A 448 33.80 16.16 -5.90
N ASN A 449 34.28 14.92 -5.90
CA ASN A 449 34.05 13.97 -6.96
C ASN A 449 33.36 12.68 -6.50
N THR A 450 33.01 12.56 -5.21
CA THR A 450 32.32 11.39 -4.66
C THR A 450 30.95 11.78 -4.11
N TYR A 451 29.95 10.95 -4.43
CA TYR A 451 28.57 11.17 -4.06
C TYR A 451 27.91 9.85 -3.69
N THR A 452 27.09 9.85 -2.65
CA THR A 452 26.25 8.70 -2.28
C THR A 452 24.79 8.97 -2.64
N LEU A 453 24.14 7.95 -3.22
CA LEU A 453 22.77 8.04 -3.71
C LEU A 453 21.85 7.31 -2.75
N TYR A 454 20.72 7.92 -2.42
CA TYR A 454 19.73 7.35 -1.51
C TYR A 454 18.34 7.33 -2.16
N LEU A 455 17.57 6.28 -1.92
CA LEU A 455 16.14 6.21 -2.24
C LEU A 455 15.33 6.50 -0.99
N LYS A 456 14.45 7.49 -1.06
CA LYS A 456 13.44 7.74 -0.03
C LYS A 456 12.06 7.59 -0.61
N CYS A 457 11.21 6.83 0.08
CA CYS A 457 9.79 6.72 -0.19
C CYS A 457 9.02 7.30 1.00
N SER A 458 7.94 8.04 0.77
CA SER A 458 7.19 8.73 1.82
C SER A 458 5.71 8.79 1.50
N ASP A 459 4.91 8.63 2.54
CA ASP A 459 3.52 9.01 2.54
C ASP A 459 3.43 10.50 2.87
N THR A 460 3.03 11.31 1.89
CA THR A 460 2.90 12.76 2.06
C THR A 460 1.62 13.16 2.80
N THR A 461 0.61 12.31 2.83
CA THR A 461 -0.64 12.53 3.58
C THR A 461 -0.37 12.42 5.08
N LEU A 462 0.41 11.43 5.48
CA LEU A 462 0.80 11.21 6.88
C LEU A 462 2.12 11.90 7.27
N ASN A 463 2.85 12.47 6.30
CA ASN A 463 4.21 12.98 6.47
C ASN A 463 5.15 11.95 7.12
N ARG A 464 5.08 10.70 6.64
CA ARG A 464 5.82 9.55 7.20
C ARG A 464 6.72 8.92 6.14
N THR A 465 7.96 8.59 6.54
CA THR A 465 8.87 7.83 5.67
C THR A 465 8.45 6.36 5.64
N ILE A 466 8.40 5.77 4.46
CA ILE A 466 8.14 4.34 4.29
C ILE A 466 9.43 3.55 4.52
N LEU A 467 9.34 2.56 5.40
CA LEU A 467 10.45 1.70 5.79
C LEU A 467 10.59 0.53 4.80
N PHE A 468 11.82 0.27 4.39
CA PHE A 468 12.20 -0.88 3.58
C PHE A 468 12.79 -1.95 4.51
N ALA A 469 12.52 -3.21 4.20
CA ALA A 469 13.00 -4.39 4.90
C ALA A 469 14.43 -4.75 4.48
N ASN A 470 15.34 -3.77 4.49
CA ASN A 470 16.76 -4.00 4.28
C ASN A 470 17.50 -3.94 5.62
N THR A 471 18.62 -4.66 5.74
CA THR A 471 19.47 -4.66 6.95
C THR A 471 20.19 -3.33 7.19
N GLN A 472 20.28 -2.48 6.17
CA GLN A 472 20.81 -1.13 6.30
C GLN A 472 19.86 -0.23 7.09
N SER A 473 20.43 0.72 7.83
CA SER A 473 19.64 1.68 8.61
C SER A 473 19.09 2.80 7.72
N LEU A 474 17.87 3.24 8.01
CA LEU A 474 17.28 4.42 7.38
C LEU A 474 18.07 5.68 7.77
N THR A 475 18.40 6.51 6.77
CA THR A 475 18.98 7.85 6.98
C THR A 475 17.94 8.95 6.73
N GLU A 476 18.28 10.21 6.98
CA GLU A 476 17.41 11.34 6.64
C GLU A 476 17.08 11.42 5.13
N TYR A 477 18.00 10.93 4.29
CA TYR A 477 17.89 10.89 2.83
C TYR A 477 17.32 9.58 2.29
N GLY A 478 17.03 8.60 3.16
CA GLY A 478 16.48 7.30 2.78
C GLY A 478 17.48 6.15 2.90
N TYR A 479 17.31 5.14 2.05
CA TYR A 479 18.11 3.93 1.96
C TYR A 479 19.19 4.09 0.89
N GLU A 480 20.42 3.74 1.20
CA GLU A 480 21.55 3.83 0.27
C GLU A 480 21.38 2.90 -0.92
N LEU A 481 21.57 3.46 -2.11
CA LEU A 481 21.66 2.77 -3.41
C LEU A 481 23.12 2.49 -3.78
N GLY A 482 24.07 3.27 -3.28
CA GLY A 482 25.49 3.17 -3.59
C GLY A 482 26.10 4.49 -4.00
N SER A 483 27.36 4.47 -4.37
CA SER A 483 28.17 5.67 -4.56
C SER A 483 28.68 5.84 -6.00
N ILE A 484 28.78 7.09 -6.42
CA ILE A 484 29.34 7.53 -7.69
C ILE A 484 30.67 8.25 -7.43
N GLU A 485 31.72 7.87 -8.15
CA GLU A 485 32.99 8.60 -8.28
C GLU A 485 33.14 9.13 -9.71
N ILE A 486 33.47 10.42 -9.88
CA ILE A 486 33.49 11.16 -11.16
C ILE A 486 34.91 11.64 -11.55
#